data_AF-A0A5B2TJ56-F1
#
_entry.id   AF-A0A5B2TJ56-F1
#
_cell.length_a   1.000
_cell.length_b   1.000
_cell.length_c   1.000
_cell.angle_alpha   90.00
_cell.angle_beta   90.00
_cell.angle_gamma   90.00
#
_symmetry.space_group_name_H-M   'P 1'
#
loop_
_entity.id
_entity.type
_entity.pdbx_description
1 polymer ?
#
loop_
_entity_poly.entity_id
_entity_poly.type
_entity_poly.pdbx_seq_one_letter_code
_entity_poly.pdbx_strand_id
1 'polypeptide(L)'
;MGRSRFARATDAGIGRIEAASSLDGPGYAVETAMARPAQIAGSPAEGVANALHGTGYGHPVHPMLVTIPLGTWTLAFALDLLATLGIRRRGTERTAELALKVGSAGAVAAAATGLADWQHTNGRDRRVGMAHALVNSTALALNLASIALRGQGRLREGRLASAAGWACMFVGGYLGGHMVYRRRIGVDQADRSLEPRDFRPVLPVAELEENRPRRVEIWDEDQRQGVGIVLVRHKGRVHAMGARCSHRGGPLDQGWVLNGALVCPWHGSGYDLETGWPVSGPSTCPQPRYEVRLRAGMVEIRREQEPGEDVVTAAGLAQAPSDSQPDARRDGRRGTSPGRKADEVLFEHHQLIRRLFETIRDTPAHDPQRRDLLRVLASELEIHEHVEDHIFYPAVHPVSEDVPIAHSEHRQLSDLLAMTLKLNTASPEFDEHLRALHVAMDHHATSEERSMFQEAQRLGEDRLRELGRALEAMLEEQRTSRARRTFRDLKIRLLEGL
;
A
#
# COMPACT_ATOMS: atom_id res chain seq x y z
N MET A 1 23.55 8.19 -7.86
CA MET A 1 24.03 8.42 -6.45
C MET A 1 24.28 7.10 -5.73
N GLY A 2 25.46 6.91 -5.11
CA GLY A 2 25.77 5.70 -4.34
C GLY A 2 25.05 5.67 -2.98
N ARG A 3 24.57 4.49 -2.55
CA ARG A 3 23.91 4.28 -1.25
C ARG A 3 24.72 4.86 -0.08
N SER A 4 24.08 5.39 0.96
CA SER A 4 24.80 5.92 2.12
C SER A 4 25.58 4.81 2.85
N ARG A 5 26.68 5.16 3.54
CA ARG A 5 27.47 4.19 4.33
C ARG A 5 26.61 3.50 5.39
N PHE A 6 25.67 4.24 5.99
CA PHE A 6 24.71 3.72 6.95
C PHE A 6 23.78 2.67 6.33
N ALA A 7 23.17 2.96 5.18
CA ALA A 7 22.27 2.03 4.49
C ALA A 7 22.98 0.72 4.09
N ARG A 8 24.25 0.80 3.66
CA ARG A 8 25.04 -0.40 3.38
C ARG A 8 25.31 -1.23 4.63
N ALA A 9 25.60 -0.58 5.76
CA ALA A 9 25.85 -1.27 7.01
C ALA A 9 24.60 -1.96 7.55
N THR A 10 23.44 -1.31 7.48
CA THR A 10 22.16 -1.91 7.90
C THR A 10 21.76 -3.07 7.00
N ASP A 11 21.89 -2.94 5.69
CA ASP A 11 21.60 -4.02 4.73
C ASP A 11 22.53 -5.21 4.93
N ALA A 12 23.83 -4.97 5.16
CA ALA A 12 24.77 -6.02 5.48
C ALA A 12 24.44 -6.70 6.82
N GLY A 13 23.98 -5.94 7.82
CA GLY A 13 23.53 -6.47 9.10
C GLY A 13 22.32 -7.39 8.96
N ILE A 14 21.28 -6.92 8.27
CA ILE A 14 20.07 -7.71 7.98
C ILE A 14 20.43 -8.95 7.17
N GLY A 15 21.25 -8.81 6.12
CA GLY A 15 21.66 -9.91 5.26
C GLY A 15 22.37 -11.03 6.03
N ARG A 16 23.17 -10.68 7.04
CA ARG A 16 23.78 -11.68 7.94
C ARG A 16 22.75 -12.43 8.78
N ILE A 17 21.73 -11.73 9.30
CA ILE A 17 20.65 -12.37 10.08
C ILE A 17 19.84 -13.30 9.17
N GLU A 18 19.48 -12.85 7.97
CA GLU A 18 18.73 -13.66 6.99
C GLU A 18 19.49 -14.91 6.54
N ALA A 19 20.83 -14.87 6.55
CA ALA A 19 21.70 -15.99 6.19
C ALA A 19 22.07 -16.89 7.38
N ALA A 20 21.73 -16.52 8.62
CA ALA A 20 22.15 -17.23 9.83
C ALA A 20 21.39 -18.54 10.07
N SER A 21 21.70 -19.59 9.30
CA SER A 21 21.08 -20.92 9.43
C SER A 21 21.22 -21.55 10.83
N SER A 22 22.17 -21.08 11.65
CA SER A 22 22.28 -21.47 13.06
C SER A 22 21.03 -21.12 13.89
N LEU A 23 20.19 -20.19 13.43
CA LEU A 23 18.92 -19.83 14.08
C LEU A 23 17.77 -20.79 13.73
N ASP A 24 17.94 -21.67 12.74
CA ASP A 24 16.87 -22.56 12.29
C ASP A 24 16.54 -23.61 13.36
N GLY A 25 17.55 -24.26 13.94
CA GLY A 25 17.39 -25.27 15.00
C GLY A 25 16.62 -24.75 16.22
N PRO A 26 17.06 -23.64 16.85
CA PRO A 26 16.31 -22.98 17.91
C PRO A 26 14.89 -22.57 17.47
N GLY A 27 14.74 -22.11 16.22
CA GLY A 27 13.44 -21.78 15.65
C GLY A 27 12.46 -22.96 15.67
N TYR A 28 12.86 -24.09 15.10
CA TYR A 28 12.03 -25.30 15.08
C TYR A 28 11.72 -25.84 16.49
N ALA A 29 12.66 -25.68 17.43
CA ALA A 29 12.44 -26.08 18.82
C ALA A 29 11.34 -25.25 19.50
N VAL A 30 11.35 -23.92 19.29
CA VAL A 30 10.31 -23.02 19.83
C VAL A 30 8.95 -23.31 19.19
N GLU A 31 8.88 -23.48 17.87
CA GLU A 31 7.66 -23.86 17.16
C GLU A 31 7.07 -25.18 17.71
N THR A 32 7.90 -26.21 17.85
CA THR A 32 7.47 -27.51 18.37
C THR A 32 6.94 -27.40 19.80
N ALA A 33 7.57 -26.56 20.63
CA ALA A 33 7.11 -26.31 21.99
C ALA A 33 5.75 -25.61 22.03
N MET A 34 5.46 -24.72 21.07
CA MET A 34 4.18 -24.01 20.95
C MET A 34 3.06 -24.88 20.35
N ALA A 35 3.39 -25.77 19.42
CA ALA A 35 2.41 -26.66 18.81
C ALA A 35 1.82 -27.67 19.80
N ARG A 36 2.61 -28.11 20.80
CA ARG A 36 2.20 -29.15 21.77
C ARG A 36 0.98 -28.77 22.62
N PRO A 37 0.92 -27.62 23.31
CA PRO A 37 -0.28 -27.21 24.05
C PRO A 37 -1.52 -27.08 23.18
N ALA A 38 -1.39 -26.55 21.95
CA ALA A 38 -2.50 -26.40 21.02
C ALA A 38 -3.08 -27.75 20.56
N GLN A 39 -2.20 -28.73 20.30
CA GLN A 39 -2.60 -30.10 19.93
C GLN A 39 -3.30 -30.84 21.08
N ILE A 40 -2.96 -30.53 22.33
CA ILE A 40 -3.56 -31.16 23.52
C ILE A 40 -4.90 -30.52 23.89
N ALA A 41 -5.02 -29.20 23.75
CA ALA A 41 -6.17 -28.43 24.24
C ALA A 41 -7.37 -28.39 23.28
N GLY A 42 -7.23 -28.75 22.00
CA GLY A 42 -8.36 -28.86 21.06
C GLY A 42 -9.02 -27.51 20.71
N SER A 43 -10.34 -27.47 20.53
CA SER A 43 -11.07 -26.29 20.02
C SER A 43 -10.97 -25.01 20.87
N PRO A 44 -10.86 -25.04 22.22
CA PRO A 44 -10.55 -23.82 22.99
C PRO A 44 -9.20 -23.19 22.62
N ALA A 45 -8.21 -23.99 22.23
CA ALA A 45 -6.89 -23.51 21.83
C ALA A 45 -6.95 -22.75 20.49
N GLU A 46 -7.81 -23.20 19.57
CA GLU A 46 -8.06 -22.54 18.28
C GLU A 46 -8.70 -21.16 18.48
N GLY A 47 -9.67 -21.04 19.40
CA GLY A 47 -10.27 -19.75 19.75
C GLY A 47 -9.25 -18.75 20.29
N VAL A 48 -8.34 -19.20 21.17
CA VAL A 48 -7.24 -18.35 21.69
C VAL A 48 -6.26 -17.98 20.59
N ALA A 49 -5.86 -18.93 19.73
CA ALA A 49 -4.97 -18.67 18.61
C ALA A 49 -5.58 -17.63 17.64
N ASN A 50 -6.84 -17.79 17.26
CA ASN A 50 -7.57 -16.84 16.41
C ASN A 50 -7.64 -15.44 17.04
N ALA A 51 -7.83 -15.35 18.37
CA ALA A 51 -7.80 -14.06 19.07
C ALA A 51 -6.40 -13.42 19.09
N LEU A 52 -5.34 -14.22 19.23
CA LEU A 52 -3.96 -13.73 19.21
C LEU A 52 -3.53 -13.24 17.83
N HIS A 53 -3.96 -13.93 16.77
CA HIS A 53 -3.78 -13.46 15.38
C HIS A 53 -4.61 -12.21 15.11
N GLY A 54 -5.86 -12.21 15.57
CA GLY A 54 -6.86 -11.19 15.25
C GLY A 54 -7.78 -11.59 14.09
N THR A 55 -7.89 -12.89 13.81
CA THR A 55 -8.74 -13.48 12.77
C THR A 55 -10.18 -12.95 12.83
N GLY A 56 -10.75 -12.87 14.05
CA GLY A 56 -12.11 -12.38 14.24
C GLY A 56 -12.27 -10.85 14.19
N TYR A 57 -11.18 -10.10 14.32
CA TYR A 57 -11.20 -8.62 14.34
C TYR A 57 -10.97 -8.00 12.96
N GLY A 58 -10.53 -8.78 11.98
CA GLY A 58 -10.16 -8.26 10.66
C GLY A 58 -8.75 -7.65 10.59
N HIS A 59 -8.00 -7.65 11.71
CA HIS A 59 -6.72 -6.96 11.82
C HIS A 59 -5.72 -7.70 12.72
N PRO A 60 -4.42 -7.69 12.38
CA PRO A 60 -3.37 -8.24 13.23
C PRO A 60 -3.29 -7.54 14.60
N VAL A 61 -3.26 -8.32 15.69
CA VAL A 61 -3.22 -7.76 17.05
C VAL A 61 -1.81 -7.30 17.45
N HIS A 62 -0.76 -7.97 16.98
CA HIS A 62 0.61 -7.66 17.36
C HIS A 62 1.01 -6.20 17.08
N PRO A 63 0.78 -5.62 15.88
CA PRO A 63 1.06 -4.21 15.60
C PRO A 63 0.29 -3.23 16.50
N MET A 64 -0.90 -3.59 16.98
CA MET A 64 -1.66 -2.77 17.92
C MET A 64 -1.01 -2.77 19.30
N LEU A 65 -0.63 -3.94 19.80
CA LEU A 65 -0.10 -4.09 21.16
C LEU A 65 1.31 -3.52 21.31
N VAL A 66 2.16 -3.56 20.28
CA VAL A 66 3.52 -2.99 20.34
C VAL A 66 3.53 -1.47 20.54
N THR A 67 2.43 -0.77 20.24
CA THR A 67 2.31 0.68 20.48
C THR A 67 2.40 1.03 21.97
N ILE A 68 1.95 0.13 22.85
CA ILE A 68 1.97 0.30 24.31
C ILE A 68 3.42 0.37 24.84
N PRO A 69 4.27 -0.66 24.70
CA PRO A 69 5.66 -0.57 25.13
C PRO A 69 6.42 0.53 24.38
N LEU A 70 6.17 0.72 23.07
CA LEU A 70 6.84 1.75 22.30
C LEU A 70 6.62 3.16 22.88
N GLY A 71 5.37 3.51 23.16
CA GLY A 71 5.04 4.81 23.75
C GLY A 71 5.50 4.93 25.20
N THR A 72 5.19 3.93 26.03
CA THR A 72 5.46 4.01 27.48
C THR A 72 6.94 3.91 27.84
N TRP A 73 7.73 3.05 27.20
CA TRP A 73 9.17 2.99 27.43
C TRP A 73 9.89 4.22 26.86
N THR A 74 9.42 4.79 25.75
CA THR A 74 9.95 6.06 25.24
C THR A 74 9.66 7.21 26.21
N LEU A 75 8.46 7.25 26.79
CA LEU A 75 8.14 8.22 27.84
C LEU A 75 9.03 8.04 29.07
N ALA A 76 9.22 6.81 29.55
CA ALA A 76 10.11 6.53 30.68
C ALA A 76 11.53 7.02 30.41
N PHE A 77 12.10 6.66 29.25
CA PHE A 77 13.41 7.11 28.81
C PHE A 77 13.52 8.64 28.76
N ALA A 78 12.54 9.33 28.18
CA ALA A 78 12.52 10.80 28.11
C ALA A 78 12.48 11.45 29.50
N LEU A 79 11.64 10.93 30.40
CA LEU A 79 11.54 11.41 31.78
C LEU A 79 12.84 11.19 32.56
N ASP A 80 13.48 10.03 32.39
CA ASP A 80 14.77 9.75 33.02
C ASP A 80 15.89 10.62 32.45
N LEU A 81 15.91 10.86 31.14
CA LEU A 81 16.85 11.76 30.49
C LEU A 81 16.70 13.19 31.02
N LEU A 82 15.48 13.72 31.07
CA LEU A 82 15.20 15.03 31.68
C LEU A 82 15.63 15.09 33.14
N ALA A 83 15.38 14.03 33.91
CA ALA A 83 15.81 13.95 35.30
C ALA A 83 17.34 13.92 35.44
N THR A 84 18.07 13.31 34.51
CA THR A 84 19.56 13.35 34.47
C THR A 84 20.11 14.71 34.06
N LEU A 85 19.38 15.47 33.24
CA LEU A 85 19.71 16.85 32.84
C LEU A 85 19.31 17.90 33.88
N GLY A 86 18.80 17.49 35.04
CA GLY A 86 18.39 18.40 36.12
C GLY A 86 16.98 18.98 35.98
N ILE A 87 16.24 18.63 34.92
CA ILE A 87 14.86 19.08 34.69
C ILE A 87 13.90 18.10 35.41
N ARG A 88 13.75 18.26 36.72
CA ARG A 88 12.88 17.40 37.55
C ARG A 88 11.60 18.11 37.96
N ARG A 89 10.45 17.47 37.77
CA ARG A 89 9.16 17.87 38.34
C ARG A 89 8.73 16.88 39.42
N ARG A 90 7.86 17.29 40.33
CA ARG A 90 7.25 16.36 41.29
C ARG A 90 6.53 15.26 40.52
N GLY A 91 6.78 14.00 40.87
CA GLY A 91 6.13 12.84 40.26
C GLY A 91 6.84 12.21 39.07
N THR A 92 7.87 12.84 38.49
CA THR A 92 8.60 12.32 37.30
C THR A 92 9.04 10.86 37.46
N GLU A 93 9.57 10.48 38.63
CA GLU A 93 10.05 9.11 38.88
C GLU A 93 8.92 8.09 38.96
N ARG A 94 7.82 8.44 39.65
CA ARG A 94 6.63 7.58 39.74
C ARG A 94 6.00 7.39 38.37
N THR A 95 5.95 8.44 37.55
CA THR A 95 5.45 8.37 36.18
C THR A 95 6.33 7.48 35.31
N ALA A 96 7.66 7.62 35.38
CA ALA A 96 8.58 6.76 34.64
C ALA A 96 8.44 5.29 35.06
N GLU A 97 8.32 5.01 36.36
CA GLU A 97 8.14 3.65 36.87
C GLU A 97 6.79 3.04 36.44
N LEU A 98 5.70 3.82 36.50
CA LEU A 98 4.40 3.39 36.00
C LEU A 98 4.45 3.08 34.51
N ALA A 99 5.09 3.95 33.71
CA ALA A 99 5.27 3.75 32.29
C ALA A 99 6.07 2.47 32.00
N LEU A 100 7.15 2.19 32.75
CA LEU A 100 7.91 0.94 32.63
C LEU A 100 7.03 -0.29 32.92
N LYS A 101 6.18 -0.25 33.95
CA LYS A 101 5.27 -1.34 34.32
C LYS A 101 4.21 -1.58 33.25
N VAL A 102 3.51 -0.53 32.81
CA VAL A 102 2.51 -0.60 31.74
C VAL A 102 3.13 -1.10 30.44
N GLY A 103 4.30 -0.58 30.07
CA GLY A 103 5.05 -1.02 28.91
C GLY A 103 5.48 -2.47 28.99
N SER A 104 5.95 -2.92 30.16
CA SER A 104 6.32 -4.34 30.37
C SER A 104 5.13 -5.28 30.24
N ALA A 105 3.97 -4.90 30.76
CA ALA A 105 2.74 -5.67 30.59
C ALA A 105 2.30 -5.72 29.11
N GLY A 106 2.33 -4.57 28.42
CA GLY A 106 2.05 -4.50 26.98
C GLY A 106 3.04 -5.32 26.14
N ALA A 107 4.32 -5.32 26.50
CA ALA A 107 5.36 -6.11 25.82
C ALA A 107 5.14 -7.62 25.98
N VAL A 108 4.66 -8.11 27.13
CA VAL A 108 4.30 -9.53 27.30
C VAL A 108 3.12 -9.90 26.40
N ALA A 109 2.09 -9.06 26.33
CA ALA A 109 0.95 -9.28 25.44
C ALA A 109 1.35 -9.23 23.95
N ALA A 110 2.21 -8.28 23.58
CA ALA A 110 2.77 -8.17 22.23
C ALA A 110 3.65 -9.38 21.88
N ALA A 111 4.43 -9.90 22.84
CA ALA A 111 5.24 -11.09 22.64
C ALA A 111 4.38 -12.34 22.39
N ALA A 112 3.26 -12.49 23.11
CA ALA A 112 2.34 -13.60 22.91
C ALA A 112 1.70 -13.59 21.51
N THR A 113 1.20 -12.43 21.08
CA THR A 113 0.61 -12.26 19.73
C THR A 113 1.65 -12.41 18.62
N GLY A 114 2.85 -11.82 18.80
CA GLY A 114 3.94 -11.96 17.84
C GLY A 114 4.47 -13.39 17.73
N LEU A 115 4.47 -14.16 18.82
CA LEU A 115 4.85 -15.58 18.81
C LEU A 115 3.82 -16.42 18.04
N ALA A 116 2.52 -16.12 18.19
CA ALA A 116 1.46 -16.77 17.44
C ALA A 116 1.64 -16.55 15.93
N ASP A 117 1.94 -15.33 15.49
CA ASP A 117 2.19 -15.02 14.08
C ASP A 117 3.50 -15.64 13.57
N TRP A 118 4.56 -15.58 14.38
CA TRP A 118 5.90 -16.02 14.01
C TRP A 118 5.99 -17.53 13.72
N GLN A 119 5.20 -18.38 14.39
CA GLN A 119 5.25 -19.83 14.16
C GLN A 119 4.95 -20.21 12.69
N HIS A 120 4.20 -19.39 11.96
CA HIS A 120 3.87 -19.58 10.53
C HIS A 120 4.89 -18.96 9.57
N THR A 121 6.10 -18.63 10.05
CA THR A 121 7.19 -18.09 9.24
C THR A 121 8.23 -19.15 8.90
N ASN A 122 8.85 -19.03 7.73
CA ASN A 122 9.81 -20.01 7.22
C ASN A 122 11.11 -19.36 6.73
N GLY A 123 12.20 -20.12 6.71
CA GLY A 123 13.47 -19.71 6.13
C GLY A 123 13.98 -18.36 6.67
N ARG A 124 14.25 -17.41 5.76
CA ARG A 124 14.82 -16.09 6.12
C ARG A 124 13.90 -15.28 7.06
N ASP A 125 12.59 -15.39 6.87
CA ASP A 125 11.60 -14.65 7.68
C ASP A 125 11.65 -15.12 9.14
N ARG A 126 11.72 -16.43 9.32
CA ARG A 126 11.82 -17.04 10.65
C ARG A 126 13.06 -16.58 11.39
N ARG A 127 14.20 -16.50 10.69
CA ARG A 127 15.48 -16.06 11.27
C ARG A 127 15.45 -14.60 11.71
N VAL A 128 14.92 -13.70 10.87
CA VAL A 128 14.74 -12.29 11.25
C VAL A 128 13.77 -12.17 12.43
N GLY A 129 12.67 -12.93 12.42
CA GLY A 129 11.71 -12.97 13.52
C GLY A 129 12.31 -13.45 14.83
N MET A 130 13.21 -14.44 14.81
CA MET A 130 13.93 -14.92 15.99
C MET A 130 14.88 -13.84 16.53
N ALA A 131 15.62 -13.16 15.67
CA ALA A 131 16.48 -12.05 16.07
C ALA A 131 15.66 -10.89 16.66
N HIS A 132 14.53 -10.55 16.04
CA HIS A 132 13.59 -9.56 16.54
C HIS A 132 13.04 -9.94 17.93
N ALA A 133 12.63 -11.20 18.12
CA ALA A 133 12.16 -11.70 19.39
C ALA A 133 13.25 -11.60 20.47
N LEU A 134 14.47 -12.06 20.18
CA LEU A 134 15.60 -12.02 21.12
C LEU A 134 15.92 -10.58 21.57
N VAL A 135 15.98 -9.63 20.62
CA VAL A 135 16.25 -8.23 20.92
C VAL A 135 15.17 -7.63 21.81
N ASN A 136 13.89 -7.91 21.53
CA ASN A 136 12.77 -7.40 22.33
C ASN A 136 12.61 -8.11 23.68
N SER A 137 12.92 -9.40 23.79
CA SER A 137 13.01 -10.10 25.07
C SER A 137 14.12 -9.53 25.94
N THR A 138 15.25 -9.16 25.34
CA THR A 138 16.34 -8.45 26.04
C THR A 138 15.87 -7.08 26.53
N ALA A 139 15.15 -6.32 25.69
CA ALA A 139 14.55 -5.04 26.08
C ALA A 139 13.59 -5.19 27.27
N LEU A 140 12.71 -6.21 27.25
CA LEU A 140 11.80 -6.51 28.35
C LEU A 140 12.56 -6.85 29.64
N ALA A 141 13.55 -7.73 29.57
CA ALA A 141 14.36 -8.11 30.73
C ALA A 141 15.07 -6.90 31.37
N LEU A 142 15.63 -6.00 30.54
CA LEU A 142 16.26 -4.76 31.00
C LEU A 142 15.28 -3.80 31.66
N ASN A 143 14.05 -3.68 31.14
CA ASN A 143 13.02 -2.85 31.74
C ASN A 143 12.48 -3.44 33.06
N LEU A 144 12.34 -4.76 33.14
CA LEU A 144 12.01 -5.45 34.40
C LEU A 144 13.12 -5.29 35.44
N ALA A 145 14.39 -5.40 35.03
CA ALA A 145 15.54 -5.11 35.88
C ALA A 145 15.55 -3.65 36.35
N SER A 146 15.21 -2.70 35.47
CA SER A 146 15.04 -1.28 35.84
C SER A 146 14.00 -1.10 36.96
N ILE A 147 12.85 -1.75 36.85
CA ILE A 147 11.79 -1.70 37.88
C ILE A 147 12.31 -2.26 39.21
N ALA A 148 12.98 -3.42 39.18
CA ALA A 148 13.55 -4.02 40.39
C ALA A 148 14.62 -3.15 41.06
N LEU A 149 15.53 -2.57 40.27
CA LEU A 149 16.59 -1.68 40.76
C LEU A 149 16.01 -0.39 41.37
N ARG A 150 14.97 0.19 40.76
CA ARG A 150 14.26 1.35 41.34
C ARG A 150 13.62 1.00 42.68
N GLY A 151 13.01 -0.17 42.79
CA GLY A 151 12.46 -0.68 44.06
C GLY A 151 13.51 -0.86 45.17
N GLN A 152 14.77 -1.08 44.81
CA GLN A 152 15.91 -1.15 45.74
C GLN A 152 16.54 0.21 46.04
N GLY A 153 16.00 1.32 45.53
CA GLY A 153 16.58 2.66 45.67
C GLY A 153 17.78 2.93 44.74
N ARG A 154 18.15 1.98 43.87
CA ARG A 154 19.27 2.07 42.92
C ARG A 154 18.85 2.79 41.64
N LEU A 155 18.54 4.08 41.80
CA LEU A 155 17.91 4.88 40.74
C LEU A 155 18.81 5.08 39.51
N ARG A 156 20.13 5.24 39.69
CA ARG A 156 21.05 5.44 38.57
C ARG A 156 21.13 4.19 37.70
N GLU A 157 21.29 3.03 38.31
CA GLU A 157 21.34 1.75 37.61
C GLU A 157 20.00 1.42 36.96
N GLY A 158 18.87 1.73 37.60
CA GLY A 158 17.55 1.60 36.98
C GLY A 158 17.40 2.45 35.71
N ARG A 159 17.84 3.71 35.75
CA ARG A 159 17.83 4.59 34.57
C ARG A 159 18.71 4.05 33.44
N LEU A 160 19.92 3.57 33.75
CA LEU A 160 20.80 2.95 32.77
C LEU A 160 20.19 1.69 32.15
N ALA A 161 19.57 0.82 32.96
CA ALA A 161 18.91 -0.39 32.49
C ALA A 161 17.72 -0.07 31.56
N SER A 162 16.87 0.88 31.94
CA SER A 162 15.74 1.30 31.08
C SER A 162 16.20 2.01 29.80
N ALA A 163 17.27 2.82 29.84
CA ALA A 163 17.86 3.41 28.64
C ALA A 163 18.44 2.33 27.69
N ALA A 164 19.12 1.32 28.23
CA ALA A 164 19.59 0.18 27.45
C ALA A 164 18.42 -0.63 26.87
N GLY A 165 17.36 -0.85 27.66
CA GLY A 165 16.14 -1.51 27.21
C GLY A 165 15.45 -0.75 26.07
N TRP A 166 15.38 0.58 26.16
CA TRP A 166 14.85 1.44 25.09
C TRP A 166 15.70 1.36 23.81
N ALA A 167 17.03 1.33 23.93
CA ALA A 167 17.92 1.17 22.78
C ALA A 167 17.73 -0.20 22.09
N CYS A 168 17.57 -1.28 22.86
CA CYS A 168 17.21 -2.60 22.33
C CYS A 168 15.85 -2.56 21.62
N MET A 169 14.83 -1.97 22.23
CA MET A 169 13.51 -1.81 21.62
C MET A 169 13.59 -1.04 20.30
N PHE A 170 14.41 0.01 20.19
CA PHE A 170 14.59 0.77 18.96
C PHE A 170 15.13 -0.11 17.81
N VAL A 171 16.13 -0.95 18.10
CA VAL A 171 16.64 -1.96 17.15
C VAL A 171 15.56 -2.99 16.81
N GLY A 172 14.80 -3.45 17.81
CA GLY A 172 13.66 -4.35 17.63
C GLY A 172 12.60 -3.77 16.69
N GLY A 173 12.28 -2.47 16.85
CA GLY A 173 11.35 -1.74 15.99
C GLY A 173 11.82 -1.67 14.54
N TYR A 174 13.12 -1.43 14.32
CA TYR A 174 13.70 -1.47 12.97
C TYR A 174 13.57 -2.87 12.32
N LEU A 175 13.89 -3.94 13.06
CA LEU A 175 13.70 -5.31 12.57
C LEU A 175 12.22 -5.63 12.29
N GLY A 176 11.32 -5.14 13.15
CA GLY A 176 9.86 -5.23 12.94
C GLY A 176 9.42 -4.56 11.64
N GLY A 177 9.90 -3.35 11.39
CA GLY A 177 9.65 -2.64 10.13
C GLY A 177 10.19 -3.39 8.91
N HIS A 178 11.38 -4.00 9.00
CA HIS A 178 11.90 -4.85 7.91
C HIS A 178 11.00 -6.05 7.64
N MET A 179 10.52 -6.73 8.68
CA MET A 179 9.59 -7.86 8.54
C MET A 179 8.28 -7.46 7.83
N VAL A 180 7.68 -6.34 8.21
CA VAL A 180 6.41 -5.88 7.61
C VAL A 180 6.64 -5.31 6.22
N TYR A 181 7.52 -4.32 6.04
CA TYR A 181 7.58 -3.55 4.79
C TYR A 181 8.47 -4.17 3.71
N ARG A 182 9.47 -5.00 4.09
CA ARG A 182 10.38 -5.63 3.12
C ARG A 182 10.08 -7.10 2.92
N ARG A 183 9.70 -7.81 3.99
CA ARG A 183 9.36 -9.24 3.94
C ARG A 183 7.86 -9.49 3.83
N ARG A 184 7.02 -8.45 3.94
CA ARG A 184 5.55 -8.49 3.82
C ARG A 184 4.89 -9.48 4.78
N ILE A 185 5.45 -9.63 5.98
CA ILE A 185 4.88 -10.45 7.05
C ILE A 185 3.70 -9.68 7.68
N GLY A 186 2.54 -10.33 7.79
CA GLY A 186 1.33 -9.71 8.35
C GLY A 186 0.68 -8.67 7.43
N VAL A 187 1.02 -8.67 6.14
CA VAL A 187 0.43 -7.83 5.09
C VAL A 187 -0.39 -8.73 4.17
N ASP A 188 -1.53 -8.23 3.71
CA ASP A 188 -2.38 -8.94 2.73
C ASP A 188 -1.61 -9.25 1.44
N GLN A 189 -1.68 -10.51 1.02
CA GLN A 189 -1.05 -11.05 -0.19
C GLN A 189 -2.05 -11.55 -1.24
N ALA A 190 -3.35 -11.34 -1.03
CA ALA A 190 -4.35 -11.69 -2.04
C ALA A 190 -4.23 -10.76 -3.26
N ASP A 191 -4.54 -11.30 -4.45
CA ASP A 191 -4.61 -10.47 -5.66
C ASP A 191 -5.93 -9.65 -5.60
N ARG A 192 -5.81 -8.34 -5.40
CA ARG A 192 -6.93 -7.39 -5.27
C ARG A 192 -7.31 -6.74 -6.61
N SER A 193 -7.16 -7.48 -7.72
CA SER A 193 -7.60 -6.97 -9.03
C SER A 193 -9.11 -6.70 -9.01
N LEU A 194 -9.51 -5.64 -9.72
CA LEU A 194 -10.91 -5.29 -9.95
C LEU A 194 -11.53 -6.08 -11.10
N GLU A 195 -10.72 -6.82 -11.86
CA GLU A 195 -11.21 -7.63 -12.98
C GLU A 195 -11.75 -8.98 -12.50
N PRO A 196 -12.78 -9.54 -13.16
CA PRO A 196 -13.51 -8.94 -14.25
C PRO A 196 -14.63 -8.04 -13.70
N ARG A 197 -14.73 -6.81 -14.21
CA ARG A 197 -15.74 -5.84 -13.74
C ARG A 197 -17.16 -6.19 -14.20
N ASP A 198 -17.27 -6.92 -15.31
CA ASP A 198 -18.51 -7.50 -15.82
C ASP A 198 -18.49 -9.02 -15.70
N PHE A 199 -19.68 -9.64 -15.75
CA PHE A 199 -19.78 -11.10 -15.77
C PHE A 199 -19.05 -11.70 -16.97
N ARG A 200 -18.00 -12.47 -16.71
CA ARG A 200 -17.24 -13.19 -17.72
C ARG A 200 -17.32 -14.70 -17.54
N PRO A 201 -17.57 -15.47 -18.61
CA PRO A 201 -17.55 -16.93 -18.55
C PRO A 201 -16.13 -17.43 -18.33
N VAL A 202 -15.94 -18.34 -17.37
CA VAL A 202 -14.61 -18.83 -16.97
C VAL A 202 -14.47 -20.35 -17.02
N LEU A 203 -15.53 -21.11 -16.77
CA LEU A 203 -15.47 -22.58 -16.76
C LEU A 203 -16.85 -23.21 -16.95
N PRO A 204 -17.00 -24.35 -17.66
CA PRO A 204 -18.23 -25.13 -17.63
C PRO A 204 -18.52 -25.69 -16.23
N VAL A 205 -19.77 -25.62 -15.78
CA VAL A 205 -20.17 -26.11 -14.43
C VAL A 205 -19.95 -27.62 -14.28
N ALA A 206 -20.00 -28.36 -15.38
CA ALA A 206 -19.77 -29.81 -15.41
C ALA A 206 -18.32 -30.20 -15.05
N GLU A 207 -17.37 -29.27 -15.19
CA GLU A 207 -15.97 -29.48 -14.82
C GLU A 207 -15.70 -29.25 -13.32
N LEU A 208 -16.70 -28.76 -12.57
CA LEU A 208 -16.61 -28.57 -11.13
C LEU A 208 -17.09 -29.81 -10.36
N GLU A 209 -16.11 -30.49 -9.76
CA GLU A 209 -16.35 -31.53 -8.77
C GLU A 209 -16.74 -30.91 -7.42
N GLU A 210 -17.63 -31.60 -6.69
CA GLU A 210 -18.09 -31.17 -5.37
C GLU A 210 -16.93 -31.13 -4.37
N ASN A 211 -16.80 -30.03 -3.62
CA ASN A 211 -15.76 -29.78 -2.61
C ASN A 211 -14.31 -29.79 -3.11
N ARG A 212 -14.10 -29.76 -4.42
CA ARG A 212 -12.77 -29.73 -5.01
C ARG A 212 -12.49 -28.34 -5.60
N PRO A 213 -11.52 -27.60 -5.07
CA PRO A 213 -11.15 -26.30 -5.60
C PRO A 213 -10.61 -26.41 -7.03
N ARG A 214 -10.99 -25.47 -7.89
CA ARG A 214 -10.51 -25.39 -9.28
C ARG A 214 -10.04 -23.98 -9.59
N ARG A 215 -8.78 -23.85 -10.01
CA ARG A 215 -8.24 -22.58 -10.49
C ARG A 215 -8.74 -22.26 -11.89
N VAL A 216 -9.10 -21.01 -12.09
CA VAL A 216 -9.22 -20.33 -13.38
C VAL A 216 -8.34 -19.09 -13.36
N GLU A 217 -8.02 -18.57 -14.53
CA GLU A 217 -7.19 -17.38 -14.67
C GLU A 217 -7.90 -16.39 -15.58
N ILE A 218 -7.91 -15.13 -15.17
CA ILE A 218 -8.40 -14.01 -15.96
C ILE A 218 -7.23 -13.07 -16.23
N TRP A 219 -7.26 -12.39 -17.36
CA TRP A 219 -6.25 -11.39 -17.67
C TRP A 219 -6.67 -10.03 -17.11
N ASP A 220 -5.79 -9.42 -16.31
CA ASP A 220 -5.90 -8.03 -15.89
C ASP A 220 -5.06 -7.17 -16.84
N GLU A 221 -5.72 -6.34 -17.64
CA GLU A 221 -5.07 -5.49 -18.65
C GLU A 221 -4.25 -4.36 -18.02
N ASP A 222 -4.68 -3.86 -16.86
CA ASP A 222 -4.04 -2.75 -16.16
C ASP A 222 -2.74 -3.23 -15.50
N GLN A 223 -2.80 -4.38 -14.84
CA GLN A 223 -1.63 -4.99 -14.18
C GLN A 223 -0.78 -5.86 -15.13
N ARG A 224 -1.27 -6.11 -16.36
CA ARG A 224 -0.62 -6.94 -17.39
C ARG A 224 -0.19 -8.32 -16.88
N GLN A 225 -1.05 -8.93 -16.08
CA GLN A 225 -0.80 -10.23 -15.48
C GLN A 225 -2.09 -11.04 -15.35
N GLY A 226 -1.93 -12.36 -15.26
CA GLY A 226 -3.04 -13.24 -14.98
C GLY A 226 -3.40 -13.24 -13.50
N VAL A 227 -4.68 -13.04 -13.19
CA VAL A 227 -5.23 -13.10 -11.84
C VAL A 227 -5.86 -14.46 -11.64
N GLY A 228 -5.38 -15.17 -10.63
CA GLY A 228 -5.90 -16.49 -10.28
C GLY A 228 -7.18 -16.38 -9.46
N ILE A 229 -8.20 -17.14 -9.85
CA ILE A 229 -9.47 -17.25 -9.12
C ILE A 229 -9.74 -18.72 -8.85
N VAL A 230 -10.15 -19.03 -7.62
CA VAL A 230 -10.52 -20.37 -7.22
C VAL A 230 -12.05 -20.50 -7.20
N LEU A 231 -12.54 -21.48 -7.94
CA LEU A 231 -13.94 -21.88 -7.99
C LEU A 231 -14.13 -23.11 -7.09
N VAL A 232 -15.18 -23.09 -6.27
CA VAL A 232 -15.53 -24.21 -5.41
C VAL A 232 -17.03 -24.47 -5.53
N ARG A 233 -17.40 -25.70 -5.90
CA ARG A 233 -18.78 -26.16 -5.82
C ARG A 233 -19.02 -26.78 -4.44
N HIS A 234 -19.92 -26.21 -3.66
CA HIS A 234 -20.28 -26.69 -2.31
C HIS A 234 -21.79 -26.64 -2.11
N LYS A 235 -22.38 -27.77 -1.69
CA LYS A 235 -23.82 -27.95 -1.45
C LYS A 235 -24.69 -27.47 -2.64
N GLY A 236 -24.22 -27.73 -3.86
CA GLY A 236 -24.93 -27.35 -5.08
C GLY A 236 -24.81 -25.87 -5.47
N ARG A 237 -24.08 -25.04 -4.73
CA ARG A 237 -23.75 -23.65 -5.08
C ARG A 237 -22.30 -23.55 -5.55
N VAL A 238 -22.01 -22.60 -6.43
CA VAL A 238 -20.65 -22.30 -6.88
C VAL A 238 -20.20 -21.01 -6.20
N HIS A 239 -19.02 -21.06 -5.60
CA HIS A 239 -18.38 -19.96 -4.91
C HIS A 239 -17.09 -19.61 -5.65
N ALA A 240 -16.73 -18.34 -5.65
CA ALA A 240 -15.53 -17.85 -6.32
C ALA A 240 -14.82 -16.81 -5.44
N MET A 241 -13.51 -16.99 -5.27
CA MET A 241 -12.64 -16.07 -4.52
C MET A 241 -11.25 -16.03 -5.14
N GLY A 242 -10.42 -15.07 -4.74
CA GLY A 242 -9.02 -14.99 -5.19
C GLY A 242 -8.26 -16.30 -4.90
N ALA A 243 -7.41 -16.74 -5.82
CA ALA A 243 -6.67 -18.00 -5.67
C ALA A 243 -5.46 -17.88 -4.72
N ARG A 244 -5.04 -16.66 -4.38
CA ARG A 244 -3.92 -16.42 -3.46
C ARG A 244 -4.42 -16.08 -2.08
N CYS A 245 -4.00 -16.88 -1.10
CA CYS A 245 -4.33 -16.71 0.30
C CYS A 245 -3.92 -15.31 0.82
N SER A 246 -4.80 -14.54 1.46
CA SER A 246 -4.53 -13.19 1.97
C SER A 246 -3.45 -13.19 3.05
N HIS A 247 -3.28 -14.29 3.78
CA HIS A 247 -2.21 -14.44 4.77
C HIS A 247 -0.80 -14.38 4.17
N ARG A 248 -0.46 -15.30 3.25
CA ARG A 248 0.93 -15.45 2.73
C ARG A 248 1.01 -15.78 1.23
N GLY A 249 -0.09 -15.65 0.51
CA GLY A 249 -0.16 -15.87 -0.94
C GLY A 249 -0.18 -17.34 -1.35
N GLY A 250 -0.48 -18.26 -0.43
CA GLY A 250 -0.60 -19.69 -0.71
C GLY A 250 -1.71 -20.02 -1.72
N PRO A 251 -1.55 -21.08 -2.54
CA PRO A 251 -2.48 -21.44 -3.60
C PRO A 251 -3.74 -22.11 -3.02
N LEU A 252 -4.85 -21.38 -2.96
CA LEU A 252 -6.12 -21.89 -2.43
C LEU A 252 -6.74 -22.96 -3.33
N ASP A 253 -6.35 -23.00 -4.61
CA ASP A 253 -6.73 -24.06 -5.54
C ASP A 253 -6.12 -25.43 -5.21
N GLN A 254 -5.08 -25.46 -4.38
CA GLN A 254 -4.50 -26.69 -3.83
C GLN A 254 -5.02 -27.00 -2.41
N GLY A 255 -5.98 -26.21 -1.92
CA GLY A 255 -6.62 -26.37 -0.63
C GLY A 255 -7.73 -27.42 -0.62
N TRP A 256 -8.49 -27.45 0.45
CA TRP A 256 -9.66 -28.32 0.60
C TRP A 256 -10.80 -27.61 1.32
N VAL A 257 -12.03 -28.08 1.12
CA VAL A 257 -13.20 -27.56 1.82
C VAL A 257 -13.37 -28.30 3.15
N LEU A 258 -13.49 -27.56 4.24
CA LEU A 258 -13.78 -28.08 5.57
C LEU A 258 -14.82 -27.17 6.23
N ASN A 259 -15.94 -27.74 6.71
CA ASN A 259 -17.00 -27.02 7.42
C ASN A 259 -17.55 -25.78 6.68
N GLY A 260 -17.62 -25.83 5.34
CA GLY A 260 -18.10 -24.68 4.53
C GLY A 260 -17.05 -23.59 4.30
N ALA A 261 -15.80 -23.83 4.71
CA ALA A 261 -14.68 -22.93 4.47
C ALA A 261 -13.62 -23.56 3.55
N LEU A 262 -12.99 -22.74 2.70
CA LEU A 262 -11.84 -23.12 1.89
C LEU A 262 -10.56 -22.97 2.72
N VAL A 263 -9.88 -24.09 2.99
CA VAL A 263 -8.68 -24.17 3.82
C VAL A 263 -7.42 -24.10 2.97
N CYS A 264 -6.56 -23.14 3.28
CA CYS A 264 -5.27 -22.95 2.63
C CYS A 264 -4.29 -24.09 2.97
N PRO A 265 -3.60 -24.68 1.98
CA PRO A 265 -2.72 -25.82 2.20
C PRO A 265 -1.40 -25.48 2.91
N TRP A 266 -1.02 -24.20 3.00
CA TRP A 266 0.25 -23.81 3.61
C TRP A 266 0.18 -23.73 5.13
N HIS A 267 -0.79 -22.98 5.66
CA HIS A 267 -0.86 -22.65 7.08
C HIS A 267 -2.25 -22.87 7.68
N GLY A 268 -3.20 -23.43 6.93
CA GLY A 268 -4.51 -23.82 7.45
C GLY A 268 -5.54 -22.69 7.61
N SER A 269 -5.27 -21.48 7.11
CA SER A 269 -6.26 -20.40 7.12
C SER A 269 -7.51 -20.82 6.33
N GLY A 270 -8.66 -20.77 7.00
CA GLY A 270 -9.95 -21.13 6.44
C GLY A 270 -10.78 -19.89 6.14
N TYR A 271 -11.32 -19.83 4.93
CA TYR A 271 -12.17 -18.73 4.47
C TYR A 271 -13.57 -19.23 4.22
N ASP A 272 -14.56 -18.61 4.84
CA ASP A 272 -15.96 -18.93 4.60
C ASP A 272 -16.28 -18.78 3.09
N LEU A 273 -16.88 -19.81 2.50
CA LEU A 273 -17.16 -19.82 1.06
C LEU A 273 -18.21 -18.78 0.64
N GLU A 274 -19.09 -18.37 1.56
CA GLU A 274 -20.16 -17.42 1.29
C GLU A 274 -19.72 -15.97 1.45
N THR A 275 -18.81 -15.68 2.37
CA THR A 275 -18.46 -14.31 2.78
C THR A 275 -16.99 -13.98 2.55
N GLY A 276 -16.15 -14.98 2.25
CA GLY A 276 -14.70 -14.81 2.10
C GLY A 276 -13.99 -14.46 3.41
N TRP A 277 -14.73 -14.37 4.53
CA TRP A 277 -14.21 -13.95 5.82
C TRP A 277 -13.35 -15.07 6.43
N PRO A 278 -12.21 -14.75 7.06
CA PRO A 278 -11.41 -15.75 7.74
C PRO A 278 -12.17 -16.30 8.96
N VAL A 279 -12.43 -17.61 8.96
CA VAL A 279 -13.08 -18.33 10.07
C VAL A 279 -12.06 -19.09 10.92
N SER A 280 -10.91 -19.42 10.35
CA SER A 280 -9.75 -19.97 11.07
C SER A 280 -8.48 -19.25 10.64
N GLY A 281 -7.65 -18.90 11.62
CA GLY A 281 -6.38 -18.22 11.41
C GLY A 281 -5.35 -19.09 10.70
N PRO A 282 -4.15 -18.55 10.42
CA PRO A 282 -3.65 -17.25 10.87
C PRO A 282 -4.10 -16.01 10.08
N SER A 283 -4.85 -16.15 8.97
CA SER A 283 -5.28 -14.97 8.21
C SER A 283 -6.24 -14.08 9.02
N THR A 284 -6.07 -12.77 8.88
CA THR A 284 -6.95 -11.76 9.47
C THR A 284 -7.73 -10.98 8.44
N CYS A 285 -7.43 -11.15 7.15
CA CYS A 285 -8.00 -10.35 6.07
C CYS A 285 -8.94 -11.22 5.20
N PRO A 286 -10.15 -10.75 4.85
CA PRO A 286 -11.05 -11.47 3.96
C PRO A 286 -10.45 -11.69 2.58
N GLN A 287 -10.88 -12.76 1.92
CA GLN A 287 -10.53 -13.02 0.53
C GLN A 287 -11.32 -12.11 -0.43
N PRO A 288 -10.70 -11.63 -1.52
CA PRO A 288 -11.41 -11.03 -2.63
C PRO A 288 -12.46 -12.00 -3.16
N ARG A 289 -13.69 -11.52 -3.34
CA ARG A 289 -14.83 -12.33 -3.77
C ARG A 289 -15.30 -11.98 -5.16
N TYR A 290 -15.95 -12.97 -5.76
CA TYR A 290 -16.57 -12.83 -7.05
C TYR A 290 -18.01 -13.30 -6.96
N GLU A 291 -18.91 -12.47 -7.48
CA GLU A 291 -20.28 -12.87 -7.72
C GLU A 291 -20.30 -13.92 -8.83
N VAL A 292 -21.09 -14.97 -8.63
CA VAL A 292 -21.17 -16.10 -9.55
C VAL A 292 -22.56 -16.20 -10.14
N ARG A 293 -22.63 -16.34 -11.47
CA ARG A 293 -23.87 -16.62 -12.21
C ARG A 293 -23.69 -17.85 -13.08
N LEU A 294 -24.70 -18.71 -13.11
CA LEU A 294 -24.74 -19.84 -14.03
C LEU A 294 -25.57 -19.47 -15.27
N ARG A 295 -24.97 -19.52 -16.46
CA ARG A 295 -25.66 -19.21 -17.72
C ARG A 295 -25.28 -20.23 -18.79
N ALA A 296 -26.27 -20.89 -19.39
CA ALA A 296 -26.06 -21.88 -20.44
C ALA A 296 -25.02 -22.97 -20.10
N GLY A 297 -24.98 -23.43 -18.85
CA GLY A 297 -24.02 -24.43 -18.38
C GLY A 297 -22.61 -23.89 -18.08
N MET A 298 -22.38 -22.59 -18.24
CA MET A 298 -21.12 -21.91 -17.90
C MET A 298 -21.21 -21.20 -16.56
N VAL A 299 -20.11 -21.23 -15.82
CA VAL A 299 -19.85 -20.36 -14.67
C VAL A 299 -19.35 -19.03 -15.20
N GLU A 300 -20.11 -17.98 -14.93
CA GLU A 300 -19.70 -16.59 -15.15
C GLU A 300 -19.38 -15.95 -13.81
N ILE A 301 -18.32 -15.15 -13.75
CA ILE A 301 -17.90 -14.45 -12.53
C ILE A 301 -17.75 -12.96 -12.77
N ARG A 302 -17.94 -12.17 -11.73
CA ARG A 302 -17.69 -10.73 -11.67
C ARG A 302 -17.09 -10.38 -10.31
N ARG A 303 -16.11 -9.47 -10.24
CA ARG A 303 -15.56 -9.01 -8.95
C ARG A 303 -16.64 -8.35 -8.09
N GLU A 304 -16.77 -8.79 -6.84
CA GLU A 304 -17.65 -8.15 -5.84
C GLU A 304 -16.91 -6.95 -5.22
N GLN A 305 -17.49 -5.76 -5.32
CA GLN A 305 -16.88 -4.53 -4.79
C GLN A 305 -16.81 -4.54 -3.26
N GLU A 306 -15.69 -4.12 -2.72
CA GLU A 306 -15.53 -3.89 -1.29
C GLU A 306 -16.18 -2.56 -0.87
N PRO A 307 -16.61 -2.42 0.39
CA PRO A 307 -17.17 -1.16 0.88
C PRO A 307 -16.18 0.00 0.69
N GLY A 308 -16.53 0.97 -0.16
CA GLY A 308 -15.67 2.11 -0.52
C GLY A 308 -15.02 2.02 -1.91
N GLU A 309 -15.08 0.86 -2.56
CA GLU A 309 -14.81 0.66 -3.99
C GLU A 309 -16.05 1.11 -4.80
N ASP A 310 -16.38 2.41 -4.73
CA ASP A 310 -17.48 2.95 -5.55
C ASP A 310 -17.06 2.86 -7.02
N VAL A 311 -17.65 1.93 -7.78
CA VAL A 311 -17.62 1.98 -9.24
C VAL A 311 -18.91 2.61 -9.69
N VAL A 312 -18.88 3.86 -10.18
CA VAL A 312 -20.13 4.38 -10.76
C VAL A 312 -20.50 3.60 -12.00
N THR A 313 -21.65 2.96 -11.90
CA THR A 313 -22.35 2.39 -13.04
C THR A 313 -22.89 3.53 -13.90
N ALA A 314 -23.03 3.32 -15.21
CA ALA A 314 -23.64 4.32 -16.11
C ALA A 314 -25.03 4.80 -15.60
N ALA A 315 -25.75 3.95 -14.86
CA ALA A 315 -27.02 4.29 -14.23
C ALA A 315 -26.88 5.25 -13.02
N GLY A 316 -25.78 5.18 -12.26
CA GLY A 316 -25.48 6.08 -11.14
C GLY A 316 -24.99 7.45 -11.60
N LEU A 317 -24.27 7.51 -12.72
CA LEU A 317 -23.82 8.76 -13.35
C LEU A 317 -24.96 9.57 -13.95
N ALA A 318 -25.96 8.89 -14.54
CA ALA A 318 -27.17 9.53 -15.03
C ALA A 318 -28.04 10.14 -13.91
N GLN A 319 -27.79 9.78 -12.65
CA GLN A 319 -28.55 10.21 -11.47
C GLN A 319 -27.77 11.16 -10.55
N ALA A 320 -26.49 11.41 -10.83
CA ALA A 320 -25.68 12.34 -10.05
C ALA A 320 -26.21 13.79 -10.25
N PRO A 321 -26.46 14.55 -9.16
CA PRO A 321 -26.93 15.93 -9.28
C PRO A 321 -25.94 16.79 -10.05
N SER A 322 -26.40 17.39 -11.15
CA SER A 322 -25.68 18.43 -11.90
C SER A 322 -25.71 19.73 -11.11
N ASP A 323 -24.98 19.80 -10.00
CA ASP A 323 -24.87 21.04 -9.24
C ASP A 323 -23.74 21.92 -9.80
N SER A 324 -24.12 23.17 -10.09
CA SER A 324 -23.33 24.34 -10.52
C SER A 324 -23.07 24.56 -12.02
N GLN A 325 -24.12 25.00 -12.74
CA GLN A 325 -23.96 25.96 -13.85
C GLN A 325 -24.14 27.40 -13.32
N PRO A 326 -23.25 28.35 -13.62
CA PRO A 326 -23.61 29.74 -13.77
C PRO A 326 -23.93 30.03 -15.24
N ASP A 327 -25.22 30.25 -15.47
CA ASP A 327 -25.89 31.07 -16.48
C ASP A 327 -25.01 31.68 -17.60
N ALA A 328 -25.19 31.20 -18.84
CA ALA A 328 -24.86 31.96 -20.05
C ALA A 328 -25.93 31.73 -21.14
N ARG A 329 -26.78 32.74 -21.30
CA ARG A 329 -27.87 32.81 -22.28
C ARG A 329 -27.36 32.75 -23.73
N ARG A 330 -27.91 31.79 -24.47
CA ARG A 330 -28.44 31.83 -25.85
C ARG A 330 -27.90 32.89 -26.84
N ASP A 331 -27.18 32.42 -27.87
CA ASP A 331 -27.45 32.65 -29.30
C ASP A 331 -26.69 31.56 -30.10
N GLY A 332 -27.32 30.76 -30.97
CA GLY A 332 -27.55 31.15 -32.36
C GLY A 332 -26.61 30.43 -33.33
N ARG A 333 -26.97 29.19 -33.72
CA ARG A 333 -26.58 28.46 -34.96
C ARG A 333 -25.19 28.76 -35.56
N ARG A 334 -24.23 27.84 -35.35
CA ARG A 334 -23.27 27.37 -36.37
C ARG A 334 -22.93 25.92 -36.08
N GLY A 335 -23.08 25.05 -37.08
CA GLY A 335 -22.69 23.64 -36.97
C GLY A 335 -21.19 23.54 -36.76
N THR A 336 -20.79 22.80 -35.73
CA THR A 336 -19.41 22.44 -35.46
C THR A 336 -19.38 20.98 -35.03
N SER A 337 -18.35 20.27 -35.50
CA SER A 337 -18.03 18.89 -35.14
C SER A 337 -18.28 18.64 -33.64
N PRO A 338 -18.81 17.47 -33.24
CA PRO A 338 -18.91 17.14 -31.82
C PRO A 338 -17.53 17.36 -31.16
N GLY A 339 -17.50 18.17 -30.09
CA GLY A 339 -16.24 18.51 -29.40
C GLY A 339 -15.49 17.27 -28.94
N ARG A 340 -14.18 17.43 -28.72
CA ARG A 340 -13.30 16.34 -28.29
C ARG A 340 -13.65 15.86 -26.89
N LYS A 341 -13.43 14.58 -26.64
CA LYS A 341 -13.64 13.97 -25.32
C LYS A 341 -12.44 14.26 -24.40
N ALA A 342 -12.64 14.18 -23.09
CA ALA A 342 -11.59 14.42 -22.09
C ALA A 342 -10.35 13.53 -22.28
N ASP A 343 -10.54 12.23 -22.53
CA ASP A 343 -9.48 11.25 -22.82
C ASP A 343 -8.66 11.65 -24.06
N GLU A 344 -9.31 12.17 -25.10
CA GLU A 344 -8.63 12.64 -26.30
C GLU A 344 -7.76 13.88 -26.01
N VAL A 345 -8.31 14.86 -25.26
CA VAL A 345 -7.63 16.11 -24.93
C VAL A 345 -6.37 15.84 -24.09
N LEU A 346 -6.50 15.03 -23.03
CA LEU A 346 -5.38 14.66 -22.17
C LEU A 346 -4.35 13.80 -22.91
N PHE A 347 -4.79 12.84 -23.73
CA PHE A 347 -3.88 12.05 -24.57
C PHE A 347 -3.02 12.93 -25.48
N GLU A 348 -3.61 13.94 -26.13
CA GLU A 348 -2.82 14.88 -26.95
C GLU A 348 -1.84 15.72 -26.11
N HIS A 349 -2.21 16.07 -24.88
CA HIS A 349 -1.32 16.76 -23.96
C HIS A 349 -0.15 15.86 -23.54
N HIS A 350 -0.39 14.57 -23.26
CA HIS A 350 0.68 13.58 -23.04
C HIS A 350 1.64 13.52 -24.24
N GLN A 351 1.10 13.48 -25.46
CA GLN A 351 1.92 13.45 -26.67
C GLN A 351 2.76 14.73 -26.84
N LEU A 352 2.25 15.90 -26.44
CA LEU A 352 3.03 17.14 -26.41
C LEU A 352 4.20 17.04 -25.43
N ILE A 353 3.93 16.57 -24.21
CA ILE A 353 4.94 16.45 -23.16
C ILE A 353 6.02 15.43 -23.56
N ARG A 354 5.65 14.27 -24.11
CA ARG A 354 6.59 13.27 -24.67
C ARG A 354 7.52 13.89 -25.72
N ARG A 355 6.97 14.65 -26.68
CA ARG A 355 7.77 15.35 -27.70
C ARG A 355 8.71 16.40 -27.12
N LEU A 356 8.33 17.09 -26.05
CA LEU A 356 9.21 18.05 -25.36
C LEU A 356 10.43 17.35 -24.76
N PHE A 357 10.25 16.19 -24.12
CA PHE A 357 11.39 15.39 -23.63
C PHE A 357 12.33 14.96 -24.75
N GLU A 358 11.80 14.47 -25.86
CA GLU A 358 12.60 14.09 -27.03
C GLU A 358 13.38 15.29 -27.57
N THR A 359 12.72 16.44 -27.72
CA THR A 359 13.34 17.67 -28.21
C THR A 359 14.47 18.14 -27.29
N ILE A 360 14.28 18.13 -25.96
CA ILE A 360 15.33 18.52 -24.99
C ILE A 360 16.52 17.56 -25.06
N ARG A 361 16.27 16.26 -25.24
CA ARG A 361 17.31 15.23 -25.35
C ARG A 361 18.13 15.41 -26.62
N ASP A 362 17.48 15.71 -27.73
CA ASP A 362 18.11 15.80 -29.04
C ASP A 362 18.78 17.18 -29.28
N THR A 363 18.46 18.18 -28.44
CA THR A 363 19.13 19.49 -28.41
C THR A 363 20.54 19.37 -27.82
N PRO A 364 21.59 19.95 -28.47
CA PRO A 364 22.97 19.85 -27.98
C PRO A 364 23.14 20.35 -26.54
N ALA A 365 23.99 19.66 -25.75
CA ALA A 365 24.13 19.89 -24.31
C ALA A 365 24.51 21.33 -23.91
N HIS A 366 25.27 22.03 -24.75
CA HIS A 366 25.72 23.40 -24.53
C HIS A 366 24.81 24.45 -25.19
N ASP A 367 23.74 24.04 -25.87
CA ASP A 367 22.81 24.96 -26.51
C ASP A 367 21.96 25.69 -25.45
N PRO A 368 21.96 27.03 -25.39
CA PRO A 368 21.09 27.79 -24.50
C PRO A 368 19.60 27.42 -24.63
N GLN A 369 19.16 27.03 -25.83
CA GLN A 369 17.78 26.62 -26.10
C GLN A 369 17.35 25.41 -25.25
N ARG A 370 18.29 24.56 -24.83
CA ARG A 370 18.00 23.39 -23.98
C ARG A 370 17.37 23.80 -22.65
N ARG A 371 17.82 24.93 -22.07
CA ARG A 371 17.26 25.48 -20.82
C ARG A 371 15.85 26.03 -21.03
N ASP A 372 15.62 26.71 -22.15
CA ASP A 372 14.31 27.28 -22.46
C ASP A 372 13.27 26.20 -22.71
N LEU A 373 13.65 25.13 -23.43
CA LEU A 373 12.80 23.95 -23.61
C LEU A 373 12.46 23.26 -22.27
N LEU A 374 13.42 23.19 -21.34
CA LEU A 374 13.18 22.65 -19.99
C LEU A 374 12.15 23.49 -19.20
N ARG A 375 12.17 24.82 -19.35
CA ARG A 375 11.16 25.70 -18.74
C ARG A 375 9.78 25.52 -19.37
N VAL A 376 9.73 25.31 -20.69
CA VAL A 376 8.48 24.98 -21.39
C VAL A 376 7.93 23.65 -20.88
N LEU A 377 8.77 22.62 -20.76
CA LEU A 377 8.37 21.34 -20.18
C LEU A 377 7.85 21.48 -18.75
N ALA A 378 8.56 22.21 -17.90
CA ALA A 378 8.12 22.46 -16.52
C ALA A 378 6.76 23.16 -16.47
N SER A 379 6.57 24.15 -17.35
CA SER A 379 5.31 24.86 -17.51
C SER A 379 4.18 23.93 -17.96
N GLU A 380 4.40 23.09 -18.96
CA GLU A 380 3.37 22.19 -19.49
C GLU A 380 2.99 21.09 -18.49
N LEU A 381 3.96 20.54 -17.74
CA LEU A 381 3.68 19.58 -16.66
C LEU A 381 2.82 20.19 -15.55
N GLU A 382 3.15 21.39 -15.08
CA GLU A 382 2.34 22.04 -14.03
C GLU A 382 0.92 22.38 -14.52
N ILE A 383 0.78 22.73 -15.79
CA ILE A 383 -0.55 22.94 -16.39
C ILE A 383 -1.32 21.61 -16.45
N HIS A 384 -0.65 20.54 -16.87
CA HIS A 384 -1.22 19.20 -17.01
C HIS A 384 -1.77 18.69 -15.67
N GLU A 385 -0.94 18.68 -14.63
CA GLU A 385 -1.34 18.29 -13.28
C GLU A 385 -2.52 19.12 -12.79
N HIS A 386 -2.48 20.45 -13.02
CA HIS A 386 -3.55 21.34 -12.60
C HIS A 386 -4.88 21.04 -13.30
N VAL A 387 -4.86 20.73 -14.61
CA VAL A 387 -6.12 20.47 -15.32
C VAL A 387 -6.74 19.14 -14.91
N GLU A 388 -5.92 18.14 -14.61
CA GLU A 388 -6.37 16.86 -14.11
C GLU A 388 -6.97 16.98 -12.71
N ASP A 389 -6.23 17.61 -11.79
CA ASP A 389 -6.64 17.80 -10.40
C ASP A 389 -7.96 18.57 -10.25
N HIS A 390 -8.25 19.50 -11.17
CA HIS A 390 -9.39 20.41 -11.04
C HIS A 390 -10.60 20.01 -11.89
N ILE A 391 -10.42 19.22 -12.94
CA ILE A 391 -11.52 18.82 -13.84
C ILE A 391 -11.60 17.32 -14.01
N PHE A 392 -10.51 16.65 -14.41
CA PHE A 392 -10.57 15.23 -14.78
C PHE A 392 -10.74 14.33 -13.55
N TYR A 393 -9.84 14.41 -12.58
CA TYR A 393 -9.89 13.55 -11.39
C TYR A 393 -11.16 13.74 -10.56
N PRO A 394 -11.67 14.95 -10.27
CA PRO A 394 -12.92 15.09 -9.54
C PRO A 394 -14.11 14.42 -10.26
N ALA A 395 -14.10 14.42 -11.60
CA ALA A 395 -15.14 13.81 -12.40
C ALA A 395 -14.99 12.28 -12.53
N VAL A 396 -13.76 11.77 -12.48
CA VAL A 396 -13.42 10.36 -12.68
C VAL A 396 -13.25 9.59 -11.36
N HIS A 397 -13.00 10.28 -10.24
CA HIS A 397 -12.90 9.70 -8.89
C HIS A 397 -14.06 8.76 -8.54
N PRO A 398 -15.32 9.04 -8.91
CA PRO A 398 -16.39 8.11 -8.63
C PRO A 398 -16.30 6.78 -9.41
N VAL A 399 -15.58 6.74 -10.54
CA VAL A 399 -15.50 5.56 -11.43
C VAL A 399 -14.13 4.88 -11.47
N SER A 400 -13.14 5.46 -10.77
CA SER A 400 -11.73 5.06 -10.81
C SER A 400 -11.11 5.11 -9.42
N GLU A 401 -10.52 4.00 -9.00
CA GLU A 401 -9.74 3.89 -7.77
C GLU A 401 -8.30 4.37 -7.92
N ASP A 402 -7.88 4.69 -9.15
CA ASP A 402 -6.51 5.08 -9.46
C ASP A 402 -6.23 6.56 -9.18
N VAL A 403 -7.26 7.39 -8.93
CA VAL A 403 -7.10 8.83 -8.67
C VAL A 403 -6.12 9.12 -7.51
N PRO A 404 -6.18 8.45 -6.34
CA PRO A 404 -5.19 8.64 -5.29
C PRO A 404 -3.76 8.23 -5.69
N ILE A 405 -3.62 7.23 -6.57
CA ILE A 405 -2.32 6.80 -7.11
C ILE A 405 -1.78 7.90 -8.02
N ALA A 406 -2.60 8.42 -8.93
CA ALA A 406 -2.22 9.47 -9.87
C ALA A 406 -1.78 10.77 -9.16
N HIS A 407 -2.46 11.19 -8.07
CA HIS A 407 -1.97 12.29 -7.22
C HIS A 407 -0.60 12.00 -6.57
N SER A 408 -0.31 10.74 -6.22
CA SER A 408 1.01 10.35 -5.71
C SER A 408 2.08 10.41 -6.81
N GLU A 409 1.73 10.04 -8.04
CA GLU A 409 2.61 10.15 -9.21
C GLU A 409 2.93 11.61 -9.55
N HIS A 410 1.93 12.51 -9.55
CA HIS A 410 2.13 13.96 -9.71
C HIS A 410 3.16 14.52 -8.71
N ARG A 411 3.09 14.11 -7.44
CA ARG A 411 4.09 14.52 -6.44
C ARG A 411 5.50 14.05 -6.81
N GLN A 412 5.63 12.82 -7.30
CA GLN A 412 6.92 12.28 -7.74
C GLN A 412 7.47 13.00 -8.97
N LEU A 413 6.61 13.36 -9.94
CA LEU A 413 6.97 14.16 -11.11
C LEU A 413 7.47 15.54 -10.70
N SER A 414 6.72 16.23 -9.83
CA SER A 414 7.10 17.52 -9.26
C SER A 414 8.47 17.47 -8.55
N ASP A 415 8.74 16.44 -7.74
CA ASP A 415 10.04 16.28 -7.06
C ASP A 415 11.20 16.06 -8.04
N LEU A 416 11.03 15.19 -9.03
CA LEU A 416 12.03 14.93 -10.07
C LEU A 416 12.28 16.16 -10.94
N LEU A 417 11.24 16.90 -11.29
CA LEU A 417 11.32 18.15 -12.05
C LEU A 417 12.10 19.20 -11.26
N ALA A 418 11.80 19.37 -9.96
CA ALA A 418 12.50 20.32 -9.10
C ALA A 418 14.00 20.01 -8.97
N MET A 419 14.39 18.73 -8.92
CA MET A 419 15.81 18.33 -8.95
C MET A 419 16.43 18.61 -10.32
N THR A 420 15.73 18.28 -11.41
CA THR A 420 16.22 18.45 -12.79
C THR A 420 16.46 19.92 -13.12
N LEU A 421 15.58 20.82 -12.70
CA LEU A 421 15.70 22.28 -12.92
C LEU A 421 16.96 22.88 -12.29
N LYS A 422 17.43 22.33 -11.17
CA LYS A 422 18.64 22.80 -10.45
C LYS A 422 19.95 22.37 -11.09
N LEU A 423 19.93 21.41 -11.99
CA LEU A 423 21.14 20.88 -12.61
C LEU A 423 21.58 21.75 -13.79
N ASN A 424 22.88 21.72 -14.09
CA ASN A 424 23.41 22.33 -15.31
C ASN A 424 23.01 21.46 -16.52
N THR A 425 22.35 22.05 -17.51
CA THR A 425 21.87 21.36 -18.72
C THR A 425 22.97 20.73 -19.56
N ALA A 426 24.24 21.09 -19.34
CA ALA A 426 25.38 20.47 -20.01
C ALA A 426 25.99 19.28 -19.25
N SER A 427 25.50 18.95 -18.05
CA SER A 427 26.12 17.93 -17.19
C SER A 427 25.54 16.52 -17.43
N PRO A 428 26.35 15.45 -17.28
CA PRO A 428 25.86 14.07 -17.39
C PRO A 428 24.76 13.75 -16.36
N GLU A 429 24.81 14.38 -15.18
CA GLU A 429 23.80 14.22 -14.13
C GLU A 429 22.45 14.77 -14.57
N PHE A 430 22.42 15.86 -15.34
CA PHE A 430 21.19 16.39 -15.94
C PHE A 430 20.56 15.35 -16.89
N ASP A 431 21.35 14.71 -17.74
CA ASP A 431 20.83 13.69 -18.67
C ASP A 431 20.33 12.42 -17.93
N GLU A 432 20.88 12.10 -16.76
CA GLU A 432 20.35 11.04 -15.89
C GLU A 432 18.99 11.43 -15.29
N HIS A 433 18.87 12.64 -14.74
CA HIS A 433 17.63 13.12 -14.12
C HIS A 433 16.53 13.36 -15.15
N LEU A 434 16.86 13.92 -16.32
CA LEU A 434 15.92 14.11 -17.42
C LEU A 434 15.35 12.77 -17.91
N ARG A 435 16.19 11.72 -18.01
CA ARG A 435 15.71 10.37 -18.33
C ARG A 435 14.81 9.79 -17.24
N ALA A 436 15.16 9.97 -15.97
CA ALA A 436 14.33 9.49 -14.86
C ALA A 436 12.97 10.19 -14.83
N LEU A 437 12.95 11.51 -15.03
CA LEU A 437 11.71 12.30 -15.14
C LEU A 437 10.88 11.87 -16.34
N HIS A 438 11.49 11.62 -17.50
CA HIS A 438 10.78 11.13 -18.69
C HIS A 438 10.12 9.77 -18.43
N VAL A 439 10.85 8.82 -17.84
CA VAL A 439 10.30 7.49 -17.50
C VAL A 439 9.14 7.60 -16.51
N ALA A 440 9.25 8.47 -15.50
CA ALA A 440 8.16 8.69 -14.55
C ALA A 440 6.92 9.30 -15.22
N MET A 441 7.10 10.31 -16.08
CA MET A 441 5.99 10.95 -16.81
C MET A 441 5.32 9.98 -17.77
N ASP A 442 6.10 9.17 -18.49
CA ASP A 442 5.53 8.19 -19.42
C ASP A 442 4.81 7.06 -18.69
N HIS A 443 5.27 6.66 -17.49
CA HIS A 443 4.55 5.73 -16.64
C HIS A 443 3.19 6.29 -16.22
N HIS A 444 3.16 7.53 -15.70
CA HIS A 444 1.95 8.24 -15.31
C HIS A 444 0.95 8.32 -16.47
N ALA A 445 1.37 8.91 -17.60
CA ALA A 445 0.54 9.04 -18.79
C ALA A 445 0.02 7.69 -19.31
N THR A 446 0.87 6.65 -19.30
CA THR A 446 0.47 5.31 -19.76
C THR A 446 -0.51 4.64 -18.80
N SER A 447 -0.38 4.87 -17.49
CA SER A 447 -1.30 4.30 -16.49
C SER A 447 -2.69 4.89 -16.67
N GLU A 448 -2.79 6.20 -16.83
CA GLU A 448 -4.06 6.86 -17.11
C GLU A 448 -4.66 6.41 -18.44
N GLU A 449 -3.85 6.37 -19.50
CA GLU A 449 -4.30 5.98 -20.83
C GLU A 449 -4.85 4.55 -20.88
N ARG A 450 -4.30 3.64 -20.07
CA ARG A 450 -4.68 2.24 -20.08
C ARG A 450 -5.79 1.91 -19.10
N SER A 451 -5.80 2.49 -17.90
CA SER A 451 -6.83 2.20 -16.92
C SER A 451 -7.84 3.35 -16.84
N MET A 452 -7.42 4.50 -16.33
CA MET A 452 -8.32 5.60 -15.99
C MET A 452 -9.17 6.12 -17.17
N PHE A 453 -8.62 6.19 -18.39
CA PHE A 453 -9.36 6.62 -19.59
C PHE A 453 -10.41 5.59 -20.02
N GLN A 454 -10.15 4.30 -19.80
CA GLN A 454 -11.13 3.24 -20.07
C GLN A 454 -12.26 3.29 -19.03
N GLU A 455 -11.91 3.47 -17.76
CA GLU A 455 -12.87 3.64 -16.67
C GLU A 455 -13.74 4.89 -16.87
N ALA A 456 -13.13 6.00 -17.30
CA ALA A 456 -13.82 7.25 -17.60
C ALA A 456 -14.86 7.11 -18.71
N GLN A 457 -14.77 6.09 -19.60
CA GLN A 457 -15.84 5.83 -20.58
C GLN A 457 -17.18 5.52 -19.91
N ARG A 458 -17.19 5.06 -18.65
CA ARG A 458 -18.42 4.84 -17.88
C ARG A 458 -19.22 6.12 -17.67
N LEU A 459 -18.57 7.29 -17.64
CA LEU A 459 -19.19 8.62 -17.54
C LEU A 459 -20.16 8.92 -18.70
N GLY A 460 -20.01 8.22 -19.83
CA GLY A 460 -20.79 8.44 -21.04
C GLY A 460 -20.21 9.52 -21.94
N GLU A 461 -20.50 9.41 -23.24
CA GLU A 461 -19.89 10.24 -24.29
C GLU A 461 -20.19 11.74 -24.11
N ASP A 462 -21.44 12.09 -23.76
CA ASP A 462 -21.84 13.49 -23.58
C ASP A 462 -21.08 14.16 -22.42
N ARG A 463 -20.91 13.44 -21.30
CA ARG A 463 -20.17 13.93 -20.15
C ARG A 463 -18.68 14.05 -20.45
N LEU A 464 -18.09 13.07 -21.13
CA LEU A 464 -16.70 13.14 -21.56
C LEU A 464 -16.42 14.31 -22.51
N ARG A 465 -17.37 14.67 -23.39
CA ARG A 465 -17.25 15.85 -24.25
C ARG A 465 -17.43 17.16 -23.50
N GLU A 466 -18.28 17.20 -22.49
CA GLU A 466 -18.40 18.34 -21.59
C GLU A 466 -17.08 18.59 -20.85
N LEU A 467 -16.49 17.53 -20.28
CA LEU A 467 -15.19 17.58 -19.63
C LEU A 467 -14.08 17.96 -20.62
N GLY A 468 -14.10 17.43 -21.84
CA GLY A 468 -13.14 17.80 -22.90
C GLY A 468 -13.15 19.30 -23.20
N ARG A 469 -14.34 19.91 -23.32
CA ARG A 469 -14.47 21.37 -23.49
C ARG A 469 -13.93 22.15 -22.28
N ALA A 470 -14.20 21.67 -21.06
CA ALA A 470 -13.70 22.31 -19.84
C ALA A 470 -12.18 22.23 -19.72
N LEU A 471 -11.59 21.07 -20.06
CA LEU A 471 -10.14 20.85 -20.11
C LEU A 471 -9.48 21.77 -21.14
N GLU A 472 -9.99 21.81 -22.39
CA GLU A 472 -9.45 22.70 -23.43
C GLU A 472 -9.51 24.18 -23.01
N ALA A 473 -10.64 24.61 -22.43
CA ALA A 473 -10.80 25.98 -21.95
C ALA A 473 -9.79 26.33 -20.85
N MET A 474 -9.59 25.43 -19.88
CA MET A 474 -8.64 25.66 -18.79
C MET A 474 -7.18 25.55 -19.25
N LEU A 475 -6.85 24.64 -20.16
CA LEU A 475 -5.54 24.57 -20.81
C LEU A 475 -5.19 25.90 -21.49
N GLU A 476 -6.14 26.44 -22.25
CA GLU A 476 -5.96 27.73 -22.93
C GLU A 476 -5.86 28.88 -21.94
N GLU A 477 -6.70 28.92 -20.88
CA GLU A 477 -6.61 29.93 -19.83
C GLU A 477 -5.24 29.90 -19.13
N GLN A 478 -4.75 28.70 -18.80
CA GLN A 478 -3.46 28.49 -18.14
C GLN A 478 -2.26 28.87 -19.00
N ARG A 479 -2.39 28.73 -20.32
CA ARG A 479 -1.37 29.18 -21.28
C ARG A 479 -1.43 30.69 -21.51
N THR A 480 -2.61 31.28 -21.66
CA THR A 480 -2.77 32.68 -22.11
C THR A 480 -2.83 33.72 -20.99
N SER A 481 -3.28 33.35 -19.80
CA SER A 481 -3.42 34.28 -18.68
C SER A 481 -2.06 34.83 -18.25
N ARG A 482 -1.87 36.15 -18.40
CA ARG A 482 -0.62 36.84 -18.02
C ARG A 482 -0.29 36.65 -16.54
N ALA A 483 -1.30 36.71 -15.67
CA ALA A 483 -1.10 36.57 -14.22
C ALA A 483 -0.65 35.15 -13.86
N ARG A 484 -1.33 34.11 -14.38
CA ARG A 484 -0.98 32.70 -14.14
C ARG A 484 0.39 32.35 -14.72
N ARG A 485 0.69 32.81 -15.95
CA ARG A 485 2.01 32.65 -16.58
C ARG A 485 3.12 33.31 -15.75
N THR A 486 2.92 34.55 -15.30
CA THR A 486 3.93 35.27 -14.49
C THR A 486 4.18 34.57 -13.15
N PHE A 487 3.13 34.07 -12.49
CA PHE A 487 3.27 33.33 -11.24
C PHE A 487 4.05 32.01 -11.43
N ARG A 488 3.75 31.28 -12.51
CA ARG A 488 4.45 30.03 -12.86
C ARG A 488 5.92 30.28 -13.20
N ASP A 489 6.20 31.31 -14.01
CA ASP A 489 7.57 31.70 -14.33
C ASP A 489 8.37 32.06 -13.07
N LEU A 490 7.74 32.75 -12.10
CA LEU A 490 8.35 33.05 -10.81
C LEU A 490 8.63 31.77 -10.01
N LYS A 491 7.68 30.83 -9.95
CA LYS A 491 7.84 29.54 -9.27
C LYS A 491 8.98 28.72 -9.87
N ILE A 492 9.04 28.62 -11.20
CA ILE A 492 10.12 27.92 -11.92
C ILE A 492 11.48 28.57 -11.61
N ARG A 493 11.58 29.90 -11.65
CA ARG A 493 12.82 30.62 -11.28
C ARG A 493 13.24 30.41 -9.82
N LEU A 494 12.28 30.33 -8.90
CA LEU A 494 12.56 30.02 -7.49
C LEU A 494 13.10 28.59 -7.33
N LEU A 495 12.59 27.63 -8.12
CA LEU A 495 13.07 26.26 -8.14
C LEU A 495 14.46 26.13 -8.79
N GLU A 496 14.77 26.95 -9.80
CA GLU A 496 16.11 27.10 -10.39
C GLU A 496 17.13 27.65 -9.38
N GLY A 497 16.66 28.36 -8.33
CA GLY A 497 17.48 28.89 -7.25
C GLY A 497 18.23 30.16 -7.64
N LEU A 498 17.49 31.28 -7.74
CA LEU A 498 17.94 32.67 -8.05
C LEU A 498 19.28 32.83 -8.77
#